data_AF-A0A7W1TAU3-F1
#
_entry.id   AF-A0A7W1TAU3-F1
#
_cell.length_a   1.000
_cell.length_b   1.000
_cell.length_c   1.000
_cell.angle_alpha   90.00
_cell.angle_beta   90.00
_cell.angle_gamma   90.00
#
_symmetry.space_group_name_H-M   'P 1'
#
loop_
_entity.id
_entity.type
_entity.pdbx_description
1 polymer ?
#
loop_
_entity_poly.entity_id
_entity_poly.type
_entity_poly.pdbx_seq_one_letter_code
_entity_poly.pdbx_strand_id
1 'polypeptide(L)'
;MLTGLRASDAPILQRLCGADMRLFLRLGALLQAHLAVTEPALAALQATPGGKALIADRRLQDATAASFPALLAEHAGDSGLALLDEAGGAEPGWRVLAIADEVGNPLLAAMAGPAAGRGAGDVIEAEVIHAEALPALSELAATLAPALRGPIEGLLQARADDQRAAALEQLRYATPPLYLVGELMPMLLADGAELVRERAISLLVAAGAHIAVVDLIRALQRKDEAALTRLGEVLSTLPDQQRDLAIAALVAHVARGHATPALVGLCQRLAEHLVRFRGLDRLLELLLPTRISLISLVRALQEYDAERVEGTLRRHLGEG
;
A
#
# COMPACT_ATOMS: atom_id res chain seq x y z
N MET A 1 -15.75 12.05 9.38
CA MET A 1 -17.05 11.32 9.46
C MET A 1 -16.76 9.88 9.06
N LEU A 2 -17.18 8.90 9.86
CA LEU A 2 -16.89 7.49 9.62
C LEU A 2 -17.96 6.88 8.71
N THR A 3 -17.54 6.23 7.63
CA THR A 3 -18.44 5.63 6.63
C THR A 3 -18.55 4.10 6.76
N GLY A 4 -17.49 3.40 7.18
CA GLY A 4 -17.46 1.93 7.25
C GLY A 4 -17.51 1.24 5.88
N LEU A 5 -17.33 -0.08 5.84
CA LEU A 5 -17.36 -0.84 4.58
C LEU A 5 -18.79 -0.87 3.99
N ARG A 6 -18.89 -0.72 2.65
CA ARG A 6 -20.13 -0.67 1.88
C ARG A 6 -20.27 -1.88 0.96
N ALA A 7 -21.43 -1.99 0.30
CA ALA A 7 -21.67 -3.00 -0.72
C ALA A 7 -20.69 -2.87 -1.92
N SER A 8 -20.22 -1.67 -2.21
CA SER A 8 -19.15 -1.41 -3.19
C SER A 8 -17.81 -2.06 -2.80
N ASP A 9 -17.59 -2.32 -1.51
CA ASP A 9 -16.35 -2.89 -0.97
C ASP A 9 -16.44 -4.43 -0.86
N ALA A 10 -17.29 -5.05 -1.69
CA ALA A 10 -17.49 -6.50 -1.72
C ALA A 10 -16.17 -7.31 -1.80
N PRO A 11 -15.14 -6.91 -2.56
CA PRO A 11 -13.86 -7.63 -2.56
C PRO A 11 -13.16 -7.63 -1.19
N ILE A 12 -13.19 -6.50 -0.47
CA ILE A 12 -12.60 -6.36 0.87
C ILE A 12 -13.40 -7.21 1.86
N LEU A 13 -14.73 -7.15 1.81
CA LEU A 13 -15.61 -7.98 2.64
C LEU A 13 -15.38 -9.48 2.39
N GLN A 14 -15.24 -9.91 1.13
CA GLN A 14 -14.93 -11.30 0.79
C GLN A 14 -13.56 -11.72 1.32
N ARG A 15 -12.53 -10.88 1.14
CA ARG A 15 -11.18 -11.14 1.67
C ARG A 15 -11.20 -11.29 3.18
N LEU A 16 -11.90 -10.39 3.88
CA LEU A 16 -11.97 -10.40 5.34
C LEU A 16 -12.79 -11.59 5.85
N CYS A 17 -13.90 -11.96 5.22
CA CYS A 17 -14.70 -13.12 5.60
C CYS A 17 -14.06 -14.47 5.23
N GLY A 18 -13.10 -14.47 4.29
CA GLY A 18 -12.46 -15.67 3.79
C GLY A 18 -13.49 -16.67 3.23
N ALA A 19 -13.44 -17.91 3.72
CA ALA A 19 -14.37 -18.98 3.30
C ALA A 19 -15.71 -18.98 4.07
N ASP A 20 -15.93 -18.07 5.04
CA ASP A 20 -17.13 -18.04 5.86
C ASP A 20 -18.30 -17.34 5.15
N MET A 21 -18.97 -18.09 4.28
CA MET A 21 -20.12 -17.58 3.50
C MET A 21 -21.29 -17.12 4.38
N ARG A 22 -21.45 -17.70 5.57
CA ARG A 22 -22.54 -17.31 6.49
C ARG A 22 -22.30 -15.91 7.04
N LEU A 23 -21.05 -15.62 7.41
CA LEU A 23 -20.65 -14.30 7.86
C LEU A 23 -20.83 -13.26 6.75
N PHE A 24 -20.40 -13.57 5.53
CA PHE A 24 -20.52 -12.68 4.38
C PHE A 24 -21.98 -12.32 4.08
N LEU A 25 -22.88 -13.31 4.06
CA LEU A 25 -24.32 -13.08 3.88
C LEU A 25 -24.92 -12.25 5.02
N ARG A 26 -24.45 -12.45 6.25
CA ARG A 26 -24.92 -11.68 7.40
C ARG A 26 -24.49 -10.21 7.33
N LEU A 27 -23.25 -9.92 6.91
CA LEU A 27 -22.80 -8.56 6.65
C LEU A 27 -23.63 -7.90 5.55
N GLY A 28 -23.98 -8.64 4.49
CA GLY A 28 -24.92 -8.15 3.48
C GLY A 28 -26.27 -7.72 4.05
N ALA A 29 -26.84 -8.50 4.97
CA ALA A 29 -28.10 -8.14 5.64
C ALA A 29 -27.95 -6.91 6.57
N LEU A 30 -26.81 -6.74 7.24
CA LEU A 30 -26.53 -5.55 8.06
C LEU A 30 -26.42 -4.29 7.20
N LEU A 31 -25.74 -4.38 6.04
CA LEU A 31 -25.64 -3.28 5.08
C LEU A 31 -27.01 -2.87 4.54
N GLN A 32 -27.90 -3.83 4.25
CA GLN A 32 -29.29 -3.54 3.86
C GLN A 32 -30.08 -2.83 4.97
N ALA A 33 -29.74 -3.07 6.24
CA ALA A 33 -30.29 -2.38 7.39
C ALA A 33 -29.57 -1.05 7.72
N HIS A 34 -28.76 -0.52 6.80
CA HIS A 34 -27.95 0.69 6.99
C HIS A 34 -26.99 0.62 8.20
N LEU A 35 -26.45 -0.58 8.47
CA LEU A 35 -25.38 -0.79 9.46
C LEU A 35 -24.12 -1.26 8.74
N ALA A 36 -23.08 -0.43 8.75
CA ALA A 36 -21.77 -0.77 8.22
C ALA A 36 -20.77 -1.08 9.34
N VAL A 37 -19.70 -1.78 8.98
CA VAL A 37 -18.62 -2.17 9.89
C VAL A 37 -17.30 -1.69 9.30
N THR A 38 -16.43 -1.07 10.08
CA THR A 38 -15.08 -0.69 9.61
C THR A 38 -14.22 -1.94 9.42
N GLU A 39 -13.19 -1.87 8.57
CA GLU A 39 -12.27 -3.00 8.37
C GLU A 39 -11.59 -3.45 9.68
N PRO A 40 -11.06 -2.54 10.55
CA PRO A 40 -10.50 -2.94 11.84
C PRO A 40 -11.52 -3.59 12.78
N ALA A 41 -12.75 -3.06 12.83
CA ALA A 41 -13.81 -3.66 13.65
C ALA A 41 -14.19 -5.05 13.14
N LEU A 42 -14.30 -5.25 11.83
CA LEU A 42 -14.60 -6.55 11.24
C LEU A 42 -13.49 -7.56 11.51
N ALA A 43 -12.21 -7.15 11.41
CA ALA A 43 -11.08 -8.00 11.76
C ALA A 43 -11.10 -8.39 13.25
N ALA A 44 -11.37 -7.44 14.14
CA ALA A 44 -11.47 -7.69 15.59
C ALA A 44 -12.62 -8.65 15.94
N LEU A 45 -13.79 -8.47 15.31
CA LEU A 45 -14.95 -9.35 15.51
C LEU A 45 -14.67 -10.79 15.05
N GLN A 46 -13.93 -10.96 13.95
CA GLN A 46 -13.58 -12.28 13.45
C GLN A 46 -12.50 -12.99 14.26
N ALA A 47 -11.66 -12.24 14.98
CA ALA A 47 -10.60 -12.80 15.80
C ALA A 47 -11.12 -13.57 17.03
N THR A 48 -12.37 -13.35 17.44
CA THR A 48 -12.95 -13.98 18.64
C THR A 48 -14.26 -14.73 18.33
N PRO A 49 -14.55 -15.85 19.03
CA PRO A 49 -15.84 -16.53 18.90
C PRO A 49 -17.03 -15.63 19.28
N GLY A 50 -16.84 -14.77 20.29
CA GLY A 50 -17.84 -13.81 20.75
C GLY A 50 -18.16 -12.73 19.72
N GLY A 51 -17.15 -12.19 19.03
CA GLY A 51 -17.38 -11.23 17.95
C GLY A 51 -18.13 -11.83 16.75
N LYS A 52 -17.83 -13.08 16.39
CA LYS A 52 -18.61 -13.80 15.36
C LYS A 52 -20.05 -14.02 15.78
N ALA A 53 -20.30 -14.38 17.05
CA ALA A 53 -21.64 -14.52 17.60
C ALA A 53 -22.41 -13.19 17.59
N LEU A 54 -21.74 -12.08 17.90
CA LEU A 54 -22.32 -10.74 17.84
C LEU A 54 -22.78 -10.37 16.41
N ILE A 55 -21.94 -10.60 15.38
CA ILE A 55 -22.33 -10.33 13.99
C ILE A 55 -23.53 -11.20 13.58
N ALA A 56 -23.55 -12.45 14.02
CA ALA A 56 -24.62 -13.39 13.73
C ALA A 56 -25.94 -13.06 14.45
N ASP A 57 -25.93 -12.27 15.53
CA ASP A 57 -27.12 -11.90 16.27
C ASP A 57 -28.05 -11.00 15.42
N ARG A 58 -29.31 -11.40 15.31
CA ARG A 58 -30.33 -10.67 14.54
C ARG A 58 -30.60 -9.29 15.11
N ARG A 59 -30.52 -9.12 16.44
CA ARG A 59 -30.76 -7.85 17.15
C ARG A 59 -29.77 -6.76 16.75
N LEU A 60 -28.58 -7.12 16.25
CA LEU A 60 -27.58 -6.15 15.82
C LEU A 60 -28.10 -5.21 14.73
N GLN A 61 -28.95 -5.70 13.83
CA GLN A 61 -29.51 -4.90 12.72
C GLN A 61 -30.35 -3.71 13.22
N ASP A 62 -30.93 -3.83 14.42
CA ASP A 62 -31.83 -2.83 15.02
C ASP A 62 -31.15 -2.12 16.21
N ALA A 63 -29.87 -2.43 16.48
CA ALA A 63 -29.14 -1.85 17.58
C ALA A 63 -28.88 -0.35 17.37
N THR A 64 -28.99 0.41 18.45
CA THR A 64 -28.67 1.84 18.52
C THR A 64 -27.41 2.03 19.37
N ALA A 65 -26.79 3.21 19.33
CA ALA A 65 -25.65 3.53 20.19
C ALA A 65 -25.96 3.29 21.69
N ALA A 66 -27.22 3.48 22.12
CA ALA A 66 -27.67 3.24 23.48
C ALA A 66 -27.88 1.75 23.82
N SER A 67 -28.39 0.95 22.87
CA SER A 67 -28.69 -0.48 23.12
C SER A 67 -27.51 -1.41 22.83
N PHE A 68 -26.53 -0.94 22.05
CA PHE A 68 -25.37 -1.72 21.63
C PHE A 68 -24.48 -2.22 22.78
N PRO A 69 -24.17 -1.42 23.83
CA PRO A 69 -23.32 -1.90 24.93
C PRO A 69 -23.86 -3.14 25.65
N ALA A 70 -25.18 -3.25 25.81
CA ALA A 70 -25.80 -4.44 26.40
C ALA A 70 -25.62 -5.67 25.49
N LEU A 71 -25.82 -5.51 24.18
CA LEU A 71 -25.61 -6.57 23.19
C LEU A 71 -24.13 -6.97 23.11
N LEU A 72 -23.23 -6.00 23.22
CA LEU A 72 -21.79 -6.23 23.23
C LEU A 72 -21.36 -7.04 24.45
N ALA A 73 -21.85 -6.70 25.63
CA ALA A 73 -21.57 -7.41 26.87
C ALA A 73 -22.06 -8.86 26.85
N GLU A 74 -23.18 -9.15 26.18
CA GLU A 74 -23.72 -10.51 26.04
C GLU A 74 -22.84 -11.44 25.18
N HIS A 75 -22.14 -10.90 24.18
CA HIS A 75 -21.43 -11.71 23.17
C HIS A 75 -19.91 -11.57 23.19
N ALA A 76 -19.40 -10.36 23.24
CA ALA A 76 -17.98 -10.06 23.00
C ALA A 76 -17.29 -9.37 24.19
N GLY A 77 -18.02 -9.06 25.27
CA GLY A 77 -17.47 -8.41 26.46
C GLY A 77 -16.89 -7.03 26.14
N ASP A 78 -15.79 -6.68 26.81
CA ASP A 78 -15.08 -5.41 26.58
C ASP A 78 -14.11 -5.51 25.38
N SER A 79 -14.69 -5.61 24.18
CA SER A 79 -13.95 -5.75 22.92
C SER A 79 -13.50 -4.41 22.32
N GLY A 80 -13.71 -3.29 23.04
CA GLY A 80 -13.36 -1.95 22.56
C GLY A 80 -14.12 -1.54 21.30
N LEU A 81 -15.30 -2.10 21.05
CA LEU A 81 -16.15 -1.76 19.90
C LEU A 81 -17.18 -0.70 20.27
N ALA A 82 -17.43 0.22 19.35
CA ALA A 82 -18.44 1.26 19.48
C ALA A 82 -19.37 1.27 18.26
N LEU A 83 -20.67 1.40 18.50
CA LEU A 83 -21.66 1.65 17.45
C LEU A 83 -21.97 3.14 17.41
N LEU A 84 -21.64 3.78 16.29
CA LEU A 84 -21.84 5.20 16.06
C LEU A 84 -23.10 5.42 15.25
N ASP A 85 -23.86 6.44 15.63
CA ASP A 85 -24.91 7.05 14.81
C ASP A 85 -24.45 8.43 14.30
N GLU A 86 -25.37 9.21 13.72
CA GLU A 86 -25.06 10.56 13.21
C GLU A 86 -24.47 11.48 14.30
N ALA A 87 -24.98 11.38 15.54
CA ALA A 87 -24.46 12.17 16.66
C ALA A 87 -23.06 11.70 17.09
N GLY A 88 -22.77 10.41 16.91
CA GLY A 88 -21.45 9.80 17.10
C GLY A 88 -20.46 10.01 15.95
N GLY A 89 -20.82 10.74 14.90
CA GLY A 89 -19.94 11.03 13.76
C GLY A 89 -19.98 10.00 12.61
N ALA A 90 -21.01 9.16 12.57
CA ALA A 90 -21.34 8.35 11.40
C ALA A 90 -21.98 9.20 10.28
N GLU A 91 -21.96 8.69 9.06
CA GLU A 91 -22.66 9.30 7.93
C GLU A 91 -24.18 9.38 8.14
N PRO A 92 -24.86 10.46 7.67
CA PRO A 92 -26.31 10.57 7.73
C PRO A 92 -27.04 9.34 7.19
N GLY A 93 -28.01 8.83 7.95
CA GLY A 93 -28.78 7.63 7.63
C GLY A 93 -28.05 6.31 7.85
N TRP A 94 -26.81 6.32 8.36
CA TRP A 94 -26.04 5.11 8.62
C TRP A 94 -25.65 4.95 10.09
N ARG A 95 -25.55 3.69 10.51
CA ARG A 95 -24.87 3.30 11.74
C ARG A 95 -23.56 2.63 11.37
N VAL A 96 -22.50 2.93 12.11
CA VAL A 96 -21.16 2.39 11.85
C VAL A 96 -20.62 1.73 13.10
N LEU A 97 -20.30 0.44 12.98
CA LEU A 97 -19.59 -0.32 13.99
C LEU A 97 -18.08 -0.13 13.76
N ALA A 98 -17.40 0.45 14.74
CA ALA A 98 -15.97 0.80 14.68
C ALA A 98 -15.26 0.34 15.96
N ILE A 99 -13.93 0.29 15.95
CA ILE A 99 -13.16 0.20 17.21
C ILE A 99 -13.12 1.57 17.87
N ALA A 100 -13.08 1.62 19.20
CA ALA A 100 -13.10 2.86 19.99
C ALA A 100 -11.98 3.82 19.58
N ASP A 101 -10.81 3.28 19.22
CA ASP A 101 -9.64 4.04 18.76
C ASP A 101 -9.85 4.75 17.40
N GLU A 102 -10.85 4.35 16.62
CA GLU A 102 -11.22 5.04 15.37
C GLU A 102 -12.08 6.28 15.65
N VAL A 103 -12.77 6.33 16.79
CA VAL A 103 -13.72 7.39 17.13
C VAL A 103 -12.96 8.68 17.44
N GLY A 104 -13.14 9.69 16.59
CA GLY A 104 -12.50 11.00 16.77
C GLY A 104 -11.02 11.05 16.40
N ASN A 105 -10.49 10.03 15.70
CA ASN A 105 -9.10 10.03 15.25
C ASN A 105 -8.88 11.04 14.11
N PRO A 106 -8.09 12.11 14.31
CA PRO A 106 -7.92 13.17 13.30
C PRO A 106 -7.15 12.70 12.06
N LEU A 107 -6.31 11.66 12.19
CA LEU A 107 -5.57 11.10 11.07
C LEU A 107 -6.50 10.35 10.10
N LEU A 108 -7.49 9.64 10.63
CA LEU A 108 -8.52 8.97 9.81
C LEU A 108 -9.50 9.96 9.19
N ALA A 109 -9.82 11.04 9.92
CA ALA A 109 -10.68 12.11 9.40
C ALA A 109 -10.07 12.82 8.19
N ALA A 110 -8.74 13.00 8.16
CA ALA A 110 -8.02 13.59 7.02
C ALA A 110 -8.01 12.67 5.78
N MET A 111 -8.05 11.35 5.97
CA MET A 111 -8.14 10.38 4.87
C MET A 111 -9.56 10.24 4.28
N ALA A 112 -10.59 10.64 5.03
CA ALA A 112 -12.01 10.52 4.65
C ALA A 112 -12.58 11.76 3.92
N GLY A 113 -11.77 12.50 3.15
CA GLY A 113 -12.19 13.64 2.32
C GLY A 113 -13.23 13.29 1.23
N PRO A 114 -13.92 14.27 0.62
CA PRO A 114 -15.28 14.10 0.12
C PRO A 114 -15.37 13.18 -1.11
N ALA A 115 -15.77 11.93 -0.85
CA ALA A 115 -16.10 10.90 -1.84
C ALA A 115 -17.60 10.93 -2.26
N ALA A 116 -18.22 12.11 -2.28
CA ALA A 116 -19.59 12.25 -2.78
C ALA A 116 -19.56 12.51 -4.30
N GLY A 117 -19.47 11.44 -5.10
CA GLY A 117 -19.66 11.54 -6.55
C GLY A 117 -18.96 10.53 -7.45
N ARG A 118 -18.15 9.59 -6.94
CA ARG A 118 -17.56 8.55 -7.80
C ARG A 118 -18.52 7.37 -7.94
N GLY A 119 -19.19 7.32 -9.09
CA GLY A 119 -19.99 6.17 -9.51
C GLY A 119 -19.16 4.89 -9.56
N ALA A 120 -19.87 3.76 -9.47
CA ALA A 120 -19.33 2.41 -9.55
C ALA A 120 -18.26 2.26 -10.64
N GLY A 121 -17.00 2.07 -10.24
CA GLY A 121 -15.90 1.86 -11.18
C GLY A 121 -14.48 2.18 -10.72
N ASP A 122 -14.27 2.87 -9.58
CA ASP A 122 -12.91 3.31 -9.19
C ASP A 122 -12.34 2.56 -7.98
N VAL A 123 -11.62 1.49 -8.33
CA VAL A 123 -10.32 1.06 -7.80
C VAL A 123 -9.73 1.96 -6.69
N ILE A 124 -9.98 1.61 -5.42
CA ILE A 124 -9.10 2.00 -4.30
C ILE A 124 -8.05 0.90 -4.11
N GLU A 125 -7.29 0.58 -5.16
CA GLU A 125 -6.02 -0.16 -5.09
C GLU A 125 -5.21 0.26 -6.31
N ALA A 126 -4.61 1.47 -6.28
CA ALA A 126 -3.39 1.88 -7.03
C ALA A 126 -3.24 3.40 -7.24
N GLU A 127 -4.25 4.23 -6.96
CA GLU A 127 -4.25 5.63 -7.42
C GLU A 127 -3.19 6.54 -6.74
N VAL A 128 -2.73 6.21 -5.53
CA VAL A 128 -1.71 7.01 -4.81
C VAL A 128 -0.26 6.58 -5.12
N ILE A 129 -0.06 5.41 -5.73
CA ILE A 129 1.29 4.97 -6.17
C ILE A 129 1.60 5.46 -7.60
N HIS A 130 0.57 5.84 -8.36
CA HIS A 130 0.68 6.09 -9.80
C HIS A 130 0.74 7.57 -10.23
N ALA A 131 0.25 8.51 -9.43
CA ALA A 131 0.00 9.88 -9.90
C ALA A 131 1.27 10.65 -10.36
N GLU A 132 2.44 10.40 -9.75
CA GLU A 132 3.69 11.07 -10.16
C GLU A 132 4.54 10.26 -11.16
N ALA A 133 4.40 8.93 -11.21
CA ALA A 133 5.20 8.08 -12.10
C ALA A 133 4.57 7.90 -13.50
N LEU A 134 3.24 7.97 -13.62
CA LEU A 134 2.53 7.79 -14.88
C LEU A 134 2.79 8.87 -15.94
N PRO A 135 2.88 10.18 -15.61
CA PRO A 135 3.14 11.21 -16.62
C PRO A 135 4.47 10.97 -17.33
N ALA A 136 5.53 10.68 -16.56
CA ALA A 136 6.86 10.41 -17.07
C ALA A 136 6.93 9.15 -17.96
N LEU A 137 6.22 8.08 -17.60
CA LEU A 137 6.18 6.85 -18.40
C LEU A 137 5.41 7.02 -19.72
N SER A 138 4.35 7.84 -19.74
CA SER A 138 3.59 8.11 -20.96
C SER A 138 4.40 8.95 -21.96
N GLU A 139 5.16 9.93 -21.47
CA GLU A 139 6.07 10.74 -22.28
C GLU A 139 7.24 9.89 -22.79
N LEU A 140 7.77 9.01 -21.93
CA LEU A 140 8.82 8.06 -22.32
C LEU A 140 8.34 7.16 -23.46
N ALA A 141 7.12 6.61 -23.37
CA ALA A 141 6.55 5.72 -24.40
C ALA A 141 6.49 6.35 -25.80
N ALA A 142 6.28 7.67 -25.89
CA ALA A 142 6.32 8.39 -27.15
C ALA A 142 7.72 8.37 -27.81
N THR A 143 8.78 8.33 -27.00
CA THR A 143 10.18 8.33 -27.46
C THR A 143 10.75 6.92 -27.70
N LEU A 144 10.05 5.86 -27.28
CA LEU A 144 10.54 4.49 -27.41
C LEU A 144 10.47 3.95 -28.84
N ALA A 145 11.37 2.99 -29.12
CA ALA A 145 11.34 2.22 -30.34
C ALA A 145 9.98 1.49 -30.50
N PRO A 146 9.46 1.33 -31.73
CA PRO A 146 8.15 0.72 -31.98
C PRO A 146 7.97 -0.67 -31.34
N ALA A 147 9.04 -1.46 -31.27
CA ALA A 147 9.04 -2.80 -30.66
C ALA A 147 8.77 -2.80 -29.14
N LEU A 148 9.09 -1.71 -28.44
CA LEU A 148 8.90 -1.56 -26.99
C LEU A 148 7.59 -0.85 -26.64
N ARG A 149 7.10 0.00 -27.55
CA ARG A 149 5.88 0.80 -27.33
C ARG A 149 4.66 -0.07 -27.10
N GLY A 150 4.40 -1.05 -27.98
CA GLY A 150 3.23 -1.93 -27.89
C GLY A 150 3.14 -2.69 -26.57
N PRO A 151 4.20 -3.40 -26.13
CA PRO A 151 4.20 -4.08 -24.84
C PRO A 151 4.01 -3.13 -23.64
N ILE A 152 4.56 -1.92 -23.69
CA ILE A 152 4.41 -0.93 -22.59
C ILE A 152 3.01 -0.34 -22.55
N GLU A 153 2.44 0.04 -23.69
CA GLU A 153 1.05 0.48 -23.75
C GLU A 153 0.11 -0.63 -23.29
N GLY A 154 0.35 -1.87 -23.72
CA GLY A 154 -0.38 -3.04 -23.26
C GLY A 154 -0.29 -3.25 -21.75
N LEU A 155 0.90 -3.05 -21.16
CA LEU A 155 1.11 -3.11 -19.72
C LEU A 155 0.34 -2.01 -18.97
N LEU A 156 0.35 -0.77 -19.48
CA LEU A 156 -0.35 0.36 -18.88
C LEU A 156 -1.88 0.25 -19.00
N GLN A 157 -2.38 -0.42 -20.04
CA GLN A 157 -3.81 -0.63 -20.27
C GLN A 157 -4.35 -1.91 -19.60
N ALA A 158 -3.48 -2.84 -19.23
CA ALA A 158 -3.87 -4.14 -18.67
C ALA A 158 -4.58 -3.99 -17.32
N ARG A 159 -5.77 -4.58 -17.22
CA ARG A 159 -6.62 -4.50 -16.00
C ARG A 159 -6.56 -5.77 -15.17
N ALA A 160 -6.25 -6.91 -15.78
CA ALA A 160 -6.14 -8.19 -15.10
C ALA A 160 -4.67 -8.61 -14.88
N ASP A 161 -4.43 -9.38 -13.82
CA ASP A 161 -3.09 -9.85 -13.43
C ASP A 161 -2.41 -10.66 -14.54
N ASP A 162 -3.17 -11.55 -15.21
CA ASP A 162 -2.67 -12.35 -16.34
C ASP A 162 -2.31 -11.48 -17.55
N GLN A 163 -3.04 -10.38 -17.78
CA GLN A 163 -2.74 -9.44 -18.86
C GLN A 163 -1.44 -8.68 -18.56
N ARG A 164 -1.27 -8.21 -17.31
CA ARG A 164 -0.02 -7.54 -16.89
C ARG A 164 1.16 -8.50 -16.95
N ALA A 165 0.99 -9.73 -16.49
CA ALA A 165 2.02 -10.77 -16.57
C ALA A 165 2.39 -11.13 -18.03
N ALA A 166 1.41 -11.23 -18.93
CA ALA A 166 1.64 -11.46 -20.35
C ALA A 166 2.35 -10.28 -21.03
N ALA A 167 1.97 -9.04 -20.70
CA ALA A 167 2.63 -7.85 -21.22
C ALA A 167 4.10 -7.77 -20.78
N LEU A 168 4.40 -8.15 -19.53
CA LEU A 168 5.78 -8.28 -19.05
C LEU A 168 6.58 -9.34 -19.80
N GLU A 169 5.96 -10.46 -20.13
CA GLU A 169 6.63 -11.51 -20.92
C GLU A 169 6.92 -11.04 -22.35
N GLN A 170 5.97 -10.36 -23.00
CA GLN A 170 6.17 -9.74 -24.31
C GLN A 170 7.28 -8.69 -24.27
N LEU A 171 7.29 -7.86 -23.23
CA LEU A 171 8.34 -6.89 -23.00
C LEU A 171 9.69 -7.60 -22.85
N ARG A 172 9.77 -8.71 -22.11
CA ARG A 172 11.01 -9.50 -21.98
C ARG A 172 11.58 -9.95 -23.33
N TYR A 173 10.72 -10.41 -24.25
CA TYR A 173 11.15 -10.80 -25.58
C TYR A 173 11.60 -9.62 -26.45
N ALA A 174 11.10 -8.42 -26.19
CA ALA A 174 11.55 -7.20 -26.84
C ALA A 174 12.88 -6.66 -26.30
N THR A 175 13.47 -7.32 -25.29
CA THR A 175 14.80 -7.00 -24.72
C THR A 175 14.96 -5.52 -24.34
N PRO A 176 14.13 -4.98 -23.43
CA PRO A 176 14.21 -3.58 -23.05
C PRO A 176 15.57 -3.28 -22.41
N PRO A 177 16.10 -2.07 -22.63
CA PRO A 177 17.28 -1.64 -21.91
C PRO A 177 16.97 -1.52 -20.41
N LEU A 178 17.98 -1.76 -19.57
CA LEU A 178 17.82 -1.78 -18.11
C LEU A 178 17.25 -0.48 -17.52
N TYR A 179 17.59 0.69 -18.10
CA TYR A 179 17.07 1.97 -17.60
C TYR A 179 15.54 2.01 -17.71
N LEU A 180 14.98 1.53 -18.81
CA LEU A 180 13.53 1.50 -19.05
C LEU A 180 12.84 0.56 -18.06
N VAL A 181 13.46 -0.59 -17.76
CA VAL A 181 12.94 -1.49 -16.74
C VAL A 181 12.99 -0.82 -15.36
N GLY A 182 14.07 -0.09 -15.06
CA GLY A 182 14.22 0.75 -13.87
C GLY A 182 13.08 1.75 -13.67
N GLU A 183 12.63 2.40 -14.75
CA GLU A 183 11.49 3.32 -14.74
C GLU A 183 10.16 2.62 -14.39
N LEU A 184 9.98 1.38 -14.87
CA LEU A 184 8.77 0.59 -14.61
C LEU A 184 8.76 -0.05 -13.21
N MET A 185 9.93 -0.19 -12.57
CA MET A 185 10.07 -0.96 -11.32
C MET A 185 9.16 -0.54 -10.17
N PRO A 186 8.97 0.76 -9.87
CA PRO A 186 8.08 1.17 -8.79
C PRO A 186 6.67 0.62 -8.96
N MET A 187 6.14 0.66 -10.18
CA MET A 187 4.84 0.08 -10.52
C MET A 187 4.85 -1.44 -10.41
N LEU A 188 5.87 -2.10 -10.99
CA LEU A 188 5.90 -3.56 -11.09
C LEU A 188 6.09 -4.29 -9.76
N LEU A 189 6.87 -3.73 -8.84
CA LEU A 189 7.09 -4.33 -7.52
C LEU A 189 6.02 -3.95 -6.50
N ALA A 190 5.34 -2.82 -6.72
CA ALA A 190 4.16 -2.43 -5.97
C ALA A 190 2.93 -3.29 -6.32
N ASP A 191 2.93 -3.98 -7.46
CA ASP A 191 1.80 -4.80 -7.93
C ASP A 191 1.38 -5.84 -6.87
N GLY A 192 0.07 -5.95 -6.65
CA GLY A 192 -0.53 -6.88 -5.69
C GLY A 192 -0.38 -8.35 -6.10
N ALA A 193 -0.30 -8.63 -7.40
CA ALA A 193 -0.24 -9.98 -7.94
C ALA A 193 1.17 -10.57 -7.86
N GLU A 194 1.31 -11.72 -7.21
CA GLU A 194 2.61 -12.42 -7.11
C GLU A 194 3.16 -12.83 -8.48
N LEU A 195 2.28 -13.27 -9.38
CA LEU A 195 2.65 -13.64 -10.74
C LEU A 195 3.32 -12.47 -11.49
N VAL A 196 2.78 -11.25 -11.36
CA VAL A 196 3.34 -10.06 -12.02
C VAL A 196 4.73 -9.73 -11.45
N ARG A 197 4.91 -9.85 -10.13
CA ARG A 197 6.21 -9.61 -9.48
C ARG A 197 7.28 -10.63 -9.87
N GLU A 198 6.92 -11.92 -9.98
CA GLU A 198 7.84 -12.97 -10.48
C GLU A 198 8.24 -12.72 -11.94
N ARG A 199 7.29 -12.26 -12.77
CA ARG A 199 7.58 -11.85 -14.15
C ARG A 199 8.45 -10.61 -14.22
N ALA A 200 8.27 -9.65 -13.32
CA ALA A 200 9.12 -8.47 -13.22
C ALA A 200 10.57 -8.84 -12.84
N ILE A 201 10.77 -9.78 -11.92
CA ILE A 201 12.10 -10.32 -11.60
C ILE A 201 12.73 -10.98 -12.83
N SER A 202 11.95 -11.79 -13.57
CA SER A 202 12.43 -12.44 -14.79
C SER A 202 12.81 -11.42 -15.87
N LEU A 203 12.05 -10.33 -15.99
CA LEU A 203 12.35 -9.21 -16.88
C LEU A 203 13.66 -8.53 -16.49
N LEU A 204 13.89 -8.29 -15.20
CA LEU A 204 15.13 -7.69 -14.71
C LEU A 204 16.36 -8.53 -15.03
N VAL A 205 16.28 -9.83 -14.79
CA VAL A 205 17.37 -10.75 -15.13
C VAL A 205 17.66 -10.69 -16.63
N ALA A 206 16.62 -10.71 -17.47
CA ALA A 206 16.79 -10.62 -18.92
C ALA A 206 17.35 -9.26 -19.39
N ALA A 207 17.02 -8.17 -18.69
CA ALA A 207 17.53 -6.83 -18.97
C ALA A 207 18.95 -6.57 -18.42
N GLY A 208 19.57 -7.55 -17.76
CA GLY A 208 20.94 -7.44 -17.24
C GLY A 208 21.05 -6.84 -15.84
N ALA A 209 20.01 -6.98 -15.00
CA ALA A 209 20.11 -6.62 -13.59
C ALA A 209 21.18 -7.47 -12.88
N HIS A 210 21.97 -6.84 -12.01
CA HIS A 210 22.99 -7.52 -11.23
C HIS A 210 22.35 -8.47 -10.21
N ILE A 211 22.98 -9.63 -9.96
CA ILE A 211 22.43 -10.66 -9.08
C ILE A 211 22.09 -10.14 -7.68
N ALA A 212 22.93 -9.26 -7.12
CA ALA A 212 22.67 -8.63 -5.82
C ALA A 212 21.38 -7.80 -5.78
N VAL A 213 20.97 -7.19 -6.91
CA VAL A 213 19.70 -6.45 -7.00
C VAL A 213 18.52 -7.42 -7.08
N VAL A 214 18.68 -8.55 -7.77
CA VAL A 214 17.67 -9.62 -7.80
C VAL A 214 17.49 -10.23 -6.41
N ASP A 215 18.59 -10.50 -5.71
CA ASP A 215 18.58 -11.01 -4.34
C ASP A 215 17.98 -10.01 -3.37
N LEU A 216 18.23 -8.71 -3.55
CA LEU A 216 17.55 -7.64 -2.81
C LEU A 216 16.03 -7.73 -2.97
N ILE A 217 15.53 -7.79 -4.20
CA ILE A 217 14.09 -7.85 -4.47
C ILE A 217 13.46 -9.09 -3.82
N ARG A 218 14.13 -10.24 -3.92
CA ARG A 218 13.68 -11.48 -3.27
C ARG A 218 13.70 -11.38 -1.75
N ALA A 219 14.73 -10.77 -1.17
CA ALA A 219 14.83 -10.53 0.27
C ALA A 219 13.71 -9.61 0.75
N LEU A 220 13.40 -8.54 0.01
CA LEU A 220 12.28 -7.64 0.28
C LEU A 220 10.94 -8.40 0.25
N GLN A 221 10.69 -9.19 -0.80
CA GLN A 221 9.45 -9.98 -0.92
C GLN A 221 9.26 -10.99 0.21
N ARG A 222 10.36 -11.62 0.65
CA ARG A 222 10.36 -12.61 1.75
C ARG A 222 10.46 -11.97 3.14
N LYS A 223 10.64 -10.65 3.22
CA LYS A 223 10.91 -9.91 4.46
C LYS A 223 12.14 -10.45 5.22
N ASP A 224 13.18 -10.86 4.49
CA ASP A 224 14.42 -11.40 5.06
C ASP A 224 15.39 -10.26 5.45
N GLU A 225 15.22 -9.73 6.66
CA GLU A 225 16.03 -8.62 7.18
C GLU A 225 17.53 -8.95 7.28
N ALA A 226 17.87 -10.22 7.53
CA ALA A 226 19.25 -10.66 7.62
C ALA A 226 19.92 -10.62 6.24
N ALA A 227 19.20 -11.01 5.18
CA ALA A 227 19.67 -10.84 3.81
C ALA A 227 19.82 -9.38 3.42
N LEU A 228 18.85 -8.51 3.75
CA LEU A 228 18.94 -7.06 3.48
C LEU A 228 20.20 -6.45 4.08
N THR A 229 20.53 -6.82 5.33
CA THR A 229 21.73 -6.32 6.03
C THR A 229 23.02 -6.76 5.33
N ARG A 230 23.10 -8.01 4.85
CA ARG A 230 24.27 -8.53 4.13
C ARG A 230 24.47 -7.88 2.76
N LEU A 231 23.39 -7.54 2.07
CA LEU A 231 23.45 -6.99 0.72
C LEU A 231 23.98 -5.56 0.67
N GLY A 232 23.94 -4.81 1.78
CA GLY A 232 24.23 -3.37 1.75
C GLY A 232 25.62 -2.98 1.28
N GLU A 233 26.66 -3.75 1.63
CA GLU A 233 28.02 -3.47 1.16
C GLU A 233 28.14 -3.72 -0.35
N VAL A 234 27.62 -4.86 -0.83
CA VAL A 234 27.64 -5.21 -2.25
C VAL A 234 26.87 -4.17 -3.07
N LEU A 235 25.66 -3.77 -2.63
CA LEU A 235 24.83 -2.80 -3.32
C LEU A 235 25.51 -1.42 -3.44
N SER A 236 26.26 -0.99 -2.42
CA SER A 236 26.95 0.31 -2.43
C SER A 236 28.05 0.42 -3.50
N THR A 237 28.63 -0.72 -3.91
CA THR A 237 29.73 -0.79 -4.88
C THR A 237 29.27 -1.05 -6.32
N LEU A 238 27.96 -1.24 -6.54
CA LEU A 238 27.42 -1.46 -7.88
C LEU A 238 27.48 -0.19 -8.75
N PRO A 239 27.47 -0.34 -10.08
CA PRO A 239 27.30 0.80 -10.99
C PRO A 239 26.01 1.57 -10.73
N ASP A 240 26.01 2.87 -11.02
CA ASP A 240 24.89 3.81 -10.77
C ASP A 240 23.53 3.27 -11.19
N GLN A 241 23.44 2.73 -12.41
CA GLN A 241 22.19 2.18 -12.94
C GLN A 241 21.62 1.02 -12.11
N GLN A 242 22.49 0.21 -11.51
CA GLN A 242 22.07 -0.90 -10.63
C GLN A 242 21.71 -0.38 -9.23
N ARG A 243 22.36 0.69 -8.76
CA ARG A 243 22.02 1.37 -7.50
C ARG A 243 20.67 2.08 -7.61
N ASP A 244 20.40 2.75 -8.73
CA ASP A 244 19.08 3.33 -9.04
C ASP A 244 17.99 2.28 -9.00
N LEU A 245 18.26 1.12 -9.60
CA LEU A 245 17.34 -0.01 -9.60
C LEU A 245 17.08 -0.56 -8.18
N ALA A 246 18.14 -0.69 -7.39
CA ALA A 246 18.04 -1.11 -5.99
C ALA A 246 17.20 -0.12 -5.17
N ILE A 247 17.42 1.18 -5.34
CA ILE A 247 16.65 2.22 -4.66
C ILE A 247 15.19 2.19 -5.11
N ALA A 248 14.92 2.07 -6.42
CA ALA A 248 13.56 1.95 -6.94
C ALA A 248 12.81 0.76 -6.30
N ALA A 249 13.50 -0.37 -6.11
CA ALA A 249 12.94 -1.52 -5.41
C ALA A 249 12.65 -1.23 -3.92
N LEU A 250 13.51 -0.49 -3.23
CA LEU A 250 13.28 -0.05 -1.85
C LEU A 250 12.06 0.88 -1.76
N VAL A 251 11.97 1.89 -2.64
CA VAL A 251 10.81 2.79 -2.68
C VAL A 251 9.51 2.01 -2.91
N ALA A 252 9.50 1.08 -3.87
CA ALA A 252 8.34 0.24 -4.13
C ALA A 252 7.94 -0.60 -2.91
N HIS A 253 8.91 -1.13 -2.17
CA HIS A 253 8.64 -1.92 -0.97
C HIS A 253 8.09 -1.07 0.19
N VAL A 254 8.64 0.12 0.40
CA VAL A 254 8.13 1.07 1.41
C VAL A 254 6.73 1.56 1.03
N ALA A 255 6.46 1.83 -0.26
CA ALA A 255 5.14 2.25 -0.74
C ALA A 255 4.03 1.22 -0.44
N ARG A 256 4.39 -0.06 -0.27
CA ARG A 256 3.48 -1.13 0.17
C ARG A 256 3.28 -1.19 1.69
N GLY A 257 3.82 -0.24 2.43
CA GLY A 257 3.75 -0.21 3.89
C GLY A 257 4.68 -1.23 4.57
N HIS A 258 5.75 -1.67 3.90
CA HIS A 258 6.70 -2.65 4.44
C HIS A 258 8.06 -2.00 4.78
N ALA A 259 8.03 -0.89 5.51
CA ALA A 259 9.26 -0.29 6.04
C ALA A 259 9.80 -1.12 7.22
N THR A 260 11.11 -1.39 7.22
CA THR A 260 11.80 -2.09 8.32
C THR A 260 13.10 -1.35 8.70
N PRO A 261 13.61 -1.52 9.92
CA PRO A 261 14.90 -0.93 10.31
C PRO A 261 16.06 -1.37 9.41
N ALA A 262 16.05 -2.64 8.95
CA ALA A 262 17.05 -3.16 8.02
C ALA A 262 17.02 -2.43 6.67
N LEU A 263 15.81 -2.11 6.16
CA LEU A 263 15.64 -1.31 4.95
C LEU A 263 16.19 0.11 5.15
N VAL A 264 15.88 0.77 6.26
CA VAL A 264 16.41 2.11 6.59
C VAL A 264 17.94 2.08 6.69
N GLY A 265 18.52 1.04 7.30
CA GLY A 265 19.97 0.82 7.34
C GLY A 265 20.59 0.63 5.95
N LEU A 266 19.86 0.00 5.03
CA LEU A 266 20.29 -0.11 3.63
C LEU A 266 20.24 1.25 2.91
N CYS A 267 19.17 2.03 3.09
CA CYS A 267 19.08 3.40 2.58
C CYS A 267 20.24 4.27 3.10
N GLN A 268 20.61 4.11 4.37
CA GLN A 268 21.73 4.84 4.97
C GLN A 268 23.06 4.50 4.28
N ARG A 269 23.30 3.22 3.98
CA ARG A 269 24.51 2.79 3.23
C ARG A 269 24.54 3.30 1.80
N LEU A 270 23.38 3.58 1.22
CA LEU A 270 23.23 4.13 -0.12
C LEU A 270 23.11 5.66 -0.12
N ALA A 271 23.33 6.35 1.00
CA ALA A 271 23.03 7.78 1.16
C ALA A 271 23.66 8.67 0.07
N GLU A 272 24.93 8.45 -0.27
CA GLU A 272 25.64 9.21 -1.32
C GLU A 272 24.88 9.16 -2.65
N HIS A 273 24.44 7.97 -3.06
CA HIS A 273 23.73 7.77 -4.31
C HIS A 273 22.27 8.20 -4.21
N LEU A 274 21.63 7.91 -3.07
CA LEU A 274 20.24 8.20 -2.77
C LEU A 274 19.94 9.70 -2.79
N VAL A 275 20.89 10.54 -2.36
CA VAL A 275 20.77 12.01 -2.45
C VAL A 275 20.58 12.51 -3.88
N ARG A 276 21.12 11.82 -4.89
CA ARG A 276 20.97 12.19 -6.30
C ARG A 276 19.75 11.55 -6.95
N PHE A 277 19.18 10.53 -6.31
CA PHE A 277 18.02 9.83 -6.83
C PHE A 277 16.78 10.75 -6.85
N ARG A 278 16.08 10.79 -7.98
CA ARG A 278 14.87 11.61 -8.16
C ARG A 278 13.75 11.25 -7.17
N GLY A 279 13.66 9.99 -6.76
CA GLY A 279 12.64 9.50 -5.82
C GLY A 279 13.00 9.65 -4.34
N LEU A 280 14.06 10.38 -3.97
CA LEU A 280 14.43 10.63 -2.57
C LEU A 280 13.26 11.23 -1.78
N ASP A 281 12.62 12.26 -2.34
CA ASP A 281 11.57 13.01 -1.64
C ASP A 281 10.41 12.10 -1.29
N ARG A 282 9.97 11.29 -2.26
CA ARG A 282 8.94 10.28 -2.08
C ARG A 282 9.34 9.21 -1.07
N LEU A 283 10.59 8.76 -1.08
CA LEU A 283 11.05 7.79 -0.08
C LEU A 283 10.97 8.38 1.33
N LEU A 284 11.42 9.61 1.53
CA LEU A 284 11.34 10.29 2.83
C LEU A 284 9.89 10.47 3.25
N GLU A 285 9.03 10.97 2.36
CA GLU A 285 7.58 11.10 2.60
C GLU A 285 6.97 9.77 3.09
N LEU A 286 7.29 8.66 2.43
CA LEU A 286 6.76 7.34 2.79
C LEU A 286 7.34 6.79 4.11
N LEU A 287 8.56 7.18 4.48
CA LEU A 287 9.21 6.74 5.72
C LEU A 287 8.80 7.57 6.94
N LEU A 288 8.49 8.85 6.77
CA LEU A 288 8.13 9.78 7.86
C LEU A 288 6.96 9.31 8.75
N PRO A 289 5.83 8.78 8.22
CA PRO A 289 4.73 8.32 9.06
C PRO A 289 5.02 7.00 9.80
N THR A 290 6.17 6.37 9.53
CA THR A 290 6.54 5.12 10.19
C THR A 290 7.07 5.36 11.61
N ARG A 291 6.97 4.36 12.50
CA ARG A 291 7.53 4.44 13.87
C ARG A 291 9.04 4.16 13.93
N ILE A 292 9.72 4.13 12.79
CA ILE A 292 11.14 3.77 12.70
C ILE A 292 11.97 5.04 12.87
N SER A 293 13.07 4.96 13.64
CA SER A 293 13.99 6.08 13.77
C SER A 293 14.70 6.35 12.44
N LEU A 294 14.53 7.55 11.89
CA LEU A 294 15.17 8.00 10.65
C LEU A 294 16.41 8.87 10.90
N ILE A 295 16.78 9.13 12.16
CA ILE A 295 17.84 10.08 12.53
C ILE A 295 19.16 9.77 11.82
N SER A 296 19.59 8.50 11.85
CA SER A 296 20.85 8.09 11.22
C SER A 296 20.82 8.20 9.70
N LEU A 297 19.67 7.90 9.08
CA LEU A 297 19.49 8.06 7.64
C LEU A 297 19.53 9.54 7.26
N VAL A 298 18.77 10.39 7.96
CA VAL A 298 18.72 11.84 7.71
C VAL A 298 20.11 12.46 7.84
N ARG A 299 20.87 12.12 8.89
CA ARG A 299 22.25 12.60 9.05
C ARG A 299 23.15 12.16 7.90
N ALA A 300 23.09 10.88 7.52
CA ALA A 300 23.87 10.37 6.40
C ALA A 300 23.53 11.06 5.07
N LEU A 301 22.27 11.40 4.83
CA LEU A 301 21.86 12.15 3.64
C LEU A 301 22.34 13.61 3.69
N GLN A 302 22.25 14.25 4.86
CA GLN A 302 22.70 15.64 5.07
C GLN A 302 24.21 15.81 4.88
N GLU A 303 25.02 14.76 5.07
CA GLU A 303 26.46 14.79 4.76
C GLU A 303 26.74 15.06 3.27
N TYR A 304 25.79 14.72 2.37
CA TYR A 304 25.95 14.91 0.92
C TYR A 304 25.12 16.08 0.37
N ASP A 305 23.91 16.32 0.88
CA ASP A 305 23.05 17.43 0.45
C ASP A 305 22.06 17.84 1.55
N ALA A 306 22.53 18.68 2.48
CA ALA A 306 21.74 19.15 3.60
C ALA A 306 20.52 19.99 3.16
N GLU A 307 20.70 20.84 2.15
CA GLU A 307 19.66 21.79 1.70
C GLU A 307 18.46 21.05 1.11
N ARG A 308 18.69 20.06 0.23
CA ARG A 308 17.61 19.24 -0.32
C ARG A 308 16.88 18.46 0.76
N VAL A 309 17.61 17.82 1.68
CA VAL A 309 17.02 17.02 2.75
C VAL A 309 16.18 17.90 3.69
N GLU A 310 16.69 19.06 4.09
CA GLU A 310 15.96 20.02 4.93
C GLU A 310 14.69 20.53 4.24
N GLY A 311 14.77 20.90 2.95
CA GLY A 311 13.62 21.34 2.17
C GLY A 311 12.53 20.26 2.06
N THR A 312 12.91 19.00 1.89
CA THR A 312 11.96 17.88 1.88
C THR A 312 11.34 17.64 3.27
N LEU A 313 12.14 17.64 4.34
CA LEU A 313 11.62 17.46 5.69
C LEU A 313 10.66 18.58 6.10
N ARG A 314 10.98 19.85 5.79
CA ARG A 314 10.09 20.99 6.06
C ARG A 314 8.75 20.87 5.34
N ARG A 315 8.74 20.45 4.07
CA ARG A 315 7.50 20.26 3.30
C ARG A 315 6.54 19.25 3.95
N HIS A 316 7.07 18.20 4.56
CA HIS A 316 6.25 17.10 5.10
C HIS A 316 6.01 17.18 6.62
N LEU A 317 6.91 17.78 7.39
CA LEU A 317 6.77 17.95 8.84
C LEU A 317 6.21 19.32 9.25
N GLY A 318 6.19 20.28 8.32
CA GLY A 318 5.81 21.67 8.58
C GLY A 318 6.96 22.53 9.13
N GLU A 319 6.69 23.84 9.27
CA GLU A 319 7.52 24.77 10.04
C GLU A 319 7.09 24.68 11.52
N GLY A 320 7.64 23.70 12.23
CA GLY A 320 7.47 23.59 13.68
C GLY A 320 8.21 24.68 14.43
#